data_AF-A0A7C4HM02-F1
#
_entry.id   AF-A0A7C4HM02-F1
#
_cell.length_a   1.000
_cell.length_b   1.000
_cell.length_c   1.000
_cell.angle_alpha   90.00
_cell.angle_beta   90.00
_cell.angle_gamma   90.00
#
_symmetry.space_group_name_H-M   'P 1'
#
loop_
_entity.id
_entity.type
_entity.pdbx_description
1 polymer ?
#
loop_
_entity_poly.entity_id
_entity_poly.type
_entity_poly.pdbx_seq_one_letter_code
_entity_poly.pdbx_strand_id
1 'polypeptide(L)'
;MKELWKKYKAEIGLGVLVLYTLSLGVATADEVFHLGLFPTKLDSLIEDAIDRTNSPDPETSRRAANELVEYGDFSVPQLIDALDGQAPKEVIIQVLKRITGQDFSEPGQWKDWYRQHRAEF
;
A
#
# COMPACT_ATOMS: atom_id res chain seq x y z
N MET A 1 -2.04 -15.87 45.63
CA MET A 1 -2.19 -14.82 44.59
C MET A 1 -1.73 -13.44 45.06
N LYS A 2 -2.28 -12.87 46.16
CA LYS A 2 -1.93 -11.50 46.61
C LYS A 2 -0.48 -11.31 47.07
N GLU A 3 0.19 -12.34 47.58
CA GLU A 3 1.60 -12.24 48.01
C GLU A 3 2.61 -12.24 46.86
N LEU A 4 2.42 -13.09 45.84
CA LEU A 4 3.25 -13.09 44.63
C LEU A 4 3.16 -11.74 43.91
N TRP A 5 1.97 -11.14 43.90
CA TRP A 5 1.73 -9.82 43.31
C TRP A 5 2.47 -8.69 44.00
N LYS A 6 2.68 -8.77 45.33
CA LYS A 6 3.49 -7.79 46.08
C LYS A 6 4.99 -8.01 45.87
N LYS A 7 5.42 -9.27 45.81
CA LYS A 7 6.84 -9.63 45.70
C LYS A 7 7.41 -9.31 44.32
N TYR A 8 6.65 -9.58 43.26
CA TYR A 8 7.07 -9.41 41.86
C TYR A 8 6.45 -8.17 41.19
N LYS A 9 5.86 -7.24 41.96
CA LYS A 9 5.11 -6.08 41.41
C LYS A 9 5.96 -5.25 40.45
N ALA A 10 7.24 -5.05 40.81
CA ALA A 10 8.18 -4.29 40.02
C ALA A 10 8.57 -5.01 38.72
N GLU A 11 8.83 -6.33 38.79
CA GLU A 11 9.20 -7.13 37.62
C GLU A 11 8.02 -7.34 36.67
N ILE A 12 6.79 -7.48 37.19
CA ILE A 12 5.57 -7.53 36.38
C ILE A 12 5.34 -6.17 35.72
N GLY A 13 5.50 -5.06 36.46
CA GLY A 13 5.37 -3.71 35.91
C GLY A 13 6.41 -3.43 34.82
N LEU A 14 7.66 -3.85 35.02
CA LEU A 14 8.72 -3.76 34.03
C LEU A 14 8.39 -4.63 32.81
N GLY A 15 7.93 -5.86 33.01
CA GLY A 15 7.53 -6.77 31.94
C GLY A 15 6.41 -6.19 31.08
N VAL A 16 5.38 -5.61 31.70
CA VAL A 16 4.30 -4.92 31.00
C VAL A 16 4.82 -3.69 30.25
N LEU A 17 5.72 -2.90 30.85
CA LEU A 17 6.31 -1.73 30.21
C LEU A 17 7.11 -2.13 28.97
N VAL A 18 7.95 -3.17 29.07
CA VAL A 18 8.75 -3.69 27.96
C VAL A 18 7.85 -4.17 26.83
N LEU A 19 6.81 -4.96 27.15
CA LEU A 19 5.84 -5.43 26.17
C LEU A 19 5.12 -4.26 25.49
N TYR A 20 4.69 -3.27 26.26
CA TYR A 20 4.06 -2.06 25.73
C TYR A 20 4.99 -1.29 24.79
N THR A 21 6.26 -1.09 25.18
CA THR A 21 7.25 -0.39 24.32
C THR A 21 7.59 -1.18 23.07
N LEU A 22 7.61 -2.52 23.13
CA LEU A 22 7.82 -3.36 21.95
C LEU A 22 6.60 -3.30 21.02
N SER A 23 5.37 -3.35 21.56
CA SER A 23 4.16 -3.19 20.77
C SER A 23 4.07 -1.81 20.12
N LEU A 24 4.44 -0.76 20.84
CA LEU A 24 4.51 0.59 20.31
C LEU A 24 5.59 0.68 19.22
N GLY A 25 6.76 0.10 19.48
CA GLY A 25 7.86 0.00 18.53
C GLY A 25 7.46 -0.68 17.23
N VAL A 26 6.77 -1.82 17.28
CA VAL A 26 6.23 -2.52 16.10
C VAL A 26 5.21 -1.66 15.36
N ALA A 27 4.29 -1.00 16.06
CA ALA A 27 3.30 -0.12 15.43
C ALA A 27 3.96 1.08 14.75
N THR A 28 4.92 1.74 15.40
CA THR A 28 5.66 2.86 14.80
C THR A 28 6.62 2.41 13.72
N ALA A 29 7.21 1.22 13.84
CA ALA A 29 8.10 0.69 12.82
C ALA A 29 7.31 0.32 11.56
N ASP A 30 6.07 -0.11 11.69
CA ASP A 30 5.21 -0.31 10.54
C ASP A 30 4.80 1.02 9.87
N GLU A 31 4.49 2.06 10.66
CA GLU A 31 4.26 3.43 10.13
C GLU A 31 5.50 4.06 9.46
N VAL A 32 6.71 3.76 9.95
CA VAL A 32 7.97 4.43 9.52
C VAL A 32 8.79 3.62 8.51
N PHE A 33 8.77 2.28 8.58
CA PHE A 33 9.66 1.43 7.78
C PHE A 33 8.97 0.68 6.64
N HIS A 34 7.70 0.95 6.33
CA HIS A 34 6.99 0.32 5.20
C HIS A 34 7.18 -1.21 5.19
N LEU A 35 7.07 -1.86 6.35
CA LEU A 35 7.31 -3.31 6.50
C LEU A 35 6.23 -4.17 5.82
N GLY A 36 5.20 -3.54 5.22
CA GLY A 36 4.13 -4.22 4.49
C GLY A 36 3.14 -4.95 5.40
N LEU A 37 3.07 -4.63 6.69
CA LEU A 37 2.12 -5.25 7.62
C LEU A 37 0.79 -4.49 7.69
N PHE A 38 0.77 -3.18 7.40
CA PHE A 38 -0.48 -2.41 7.26
C PHE A 38 -0.43 -1.44 6.07
N PRO A 39 -1.55 -1.26 5.35
CA PRO A 39 -1.63 -0.32 4.24
C PRO A 39 -1.46 1.11 4.76
N THR A 40 -0.60 1.88 4.10
CA THR A 40 -0.38 3.29 4.43
C THR A 40 -1.59 4.14 4.03
N LYS A 41 -1.65 5.38 4.51
CA LYS A 41 -2.66 6.34 4.02
C LYS A 41 -2.55 6.57 2.51
N LEU A 42 -1.34 6.56 1.97
CA LEU A 42 -1.14 6.68 0.53
C LEU A 42 -1.69 5.47 -0.20
N ASP A 43 -1.48 4.26 0.35
CA ASP A 43 -2.00 3.04 -0.24
C ASP A 43 -3.53 3.06 -0.33
N SER A 44 -4.20 3.49 0.73
CA SER A 44 -5.66 3.65 0.74
C SER A 44 -6.14 4.69 -0.28
N LEU A 45 -5.39 5.78 -0.50
CA LEU A 45 -5.73 6.79 -1.49
C LEU A 45 -5.56 6.29 -2.92
N ILE A 46 -4.53 5.47 -3.17
CA ILE A 46 -4.29 4.84 -4.47
C ILE A 46 -5.41 3.83 -4.75
N GLU A 47 -5.79 2.99 -3.79
CA GLU A 47 -6.90 2.03 -3.92
C GLU A 47 -8.23 2.75 -4.22
N ASP A 48 -8.56 3.80 -3.46
CA ASP A 48 -9.74 4.64 -3.69
C ASP A 48 -9.71 5.31 -5.09
N ALA A 49 -8.53 5.70 -5.56
CA ALA A 49 -8.38 6.28 -6.89
C ALA A 49 -8.56 5.20 -7.98
N ILE A 50 -8.00 4.00 -7.80
CA ILE A 50 -8.22 2.85 -8.70
C ILE A 50 -9.72 2.56 -8.80
N ASP A 51 -10.43 2.49 -7.68
CA ASP A 51 -11.88 2.23 -7.68
C ASP A 51 -12.67 3.35 -8.38
N ARG A 52 -12.29 4.61 -8.16
CA ARG A 52 -12.93 5.75 -8.84
C ARG A 52 -12.70 5.75 -10.36
N THR A 53 -11.69 5.04 -10.89
CA THR A 53 -11.54 4.89 -12.35
C THR A 53 -12.70 4.11 -12.99
N ASN A 54 -13.38 3.25 -12.24
CA ASN A 54 -14.59 2.53 -12.66
C ASN A 54 -15.88 3.36 -12.58
N SER A 55 -15.81 4.61 -12.11
CA SER A 55 -16.99 5.46 -11.98
C SER A 55 -17.68 5.65 -13.34
N PRO A 56 -19.03 5.55 -13.41
CA PRO A 56 -19.76 5.84 -14.63
C PRO A 56 -19.69 7.32 -15.03
N ASP A 57 -19.25 8.20 -14.12
CA ASP A 57 -19.00 9.61 -14.39
C ASP A 57 -17.61 9.81 -15.04
N PRO A 58 -17.53 10.32 -16.29
CA PRO A 58 -16.26 10.50 -17.01
C PRO A 58 -15.32 11.52 -16.35
N GLU A 59 -15.86 12.54 -15.67
CA GLU A 59 -15.06 13.53 -14.94
C GLU A 59 -14.36 12.86 -13.76
N THR A 60 -15.09 12.09 -12.96
CA THR A 60 -14.55 11.35 -11.81
C THR A 60 -13.49 10.34 -12.25
N SER A 61 -13.76 9.55 -13.29
CA SER A 61 -12.79 8.57 -13.82
C SER A 61 -11.50 9.26 -14.32
N ARG A 62 -11.63 10.38 -15.03
CA ARG A 62 -10.46 11.15 -15.50
C ARG A 62 -9.67 11.78 -14.36
N ARG A 63 -10.32 12.34 -13.34
CA ARG A 63 -9.64 12.88 -12.15
C ARG A 63 -8.88 11.80 -11.42
N ALA A 64 -9.51 10.65 -11.20
CA ALA A 64 -8.88 9.50 -10.57
C ALA A 64 -7.62 9.03 -11.34
N ALA A 65 -7.70 8.96 -12.68
CA ALA A 65 -6.54 8.63 -13.51
C ALA A 65 -5.40 9.67 -13.39
N ASN A 66 -5.72 10.96 -13.24
CA ASN A 66 -4.71 12.00 -13.01
C ASN A 66 -4.11 11.93 -11.61
N GLU A 67 -4.91 11.69 -10.57
CA GLU A 67 -4.44 11.48 -9.19
C GLU A 67 -3.43 10.32 -9.13
N LEU A 68 -3.73 9.20 -9.82
CA LEU A 68 -2.81 8.07 -9.91
C LEU A 68 -1.48 8.43 -10.58
N VAL A 69 -1.53 9.26 -11.64
CA VAL A 69 -0.31 9.78 -12.28
C VAL A 69 0.47 10.71 -11.35
N GLU A 70 -0.22 11.53 -10.53
CA GLU A 70 0.42 12.40 -9.52
C GLU A 70 1.07 11.60 -8.39
N TYR A 71 0.48 10.46 -7.99
CA TYR A 71 1.11 9.52 -7.06
C TYR A 71 2.33 8.83 -7.68
N GLY A 72 2.41 8.75 -9.01
CA GLY A 72 3.60 8.31 -9.74
C GLY A 72 3.99 6.87 -9.39
N ASP A 73 5.28 6.66 -9.16
CA ASP A 73 5.89 5.34 -8.95
C ASP A 73 5.27 4.56 -7.78
N PHE A 74 4.78 5.26 -6.75
CA PHE A 74 4.11 4.66 -5.60
C PHE A 74 2.81 3.93 -5.96
N SER A 75 2.15 4.31 -7.07
CA SER A 75 0.93 3.67 -7.53
C SER A 75 1.17 2.42 -8.38
N VAL A 76 2.39 2.24 -8.90
CA VAL A 76 2.73 1.14 -9.83
C VAL A 76 2.42 -0.24 -9.25
N PRO A 77 2.83 -0.59 -8.01
CA PRO A 77 2.54 -1.90 -7.43
C PRO A 77 1.04 -2.23 -7.43
N GLN A 78 0.22 -1.29 -6.98
CA GLN A 78 -1.22 -1.49 -6.86
C GLN A 78 -1.93 -1.49 -8.20
N LEU A 79 -1.47 -0.67 -9.16
CA LEU A 79 -1.96 -0.70 -10.52
C LEU A 79 -1.68 -2.05 -11.20
N ILE A 80 -0.51 -2.64 -10.94
CA ILE A 80 -0.14 -3.97 -11.44
C ILE A 80 -1.07 -5.05 -10.85
N ASP A 81 -1.38 -4.98 -9.56
CA ASP A 81 -2.32 -5.90 -8.91
C ASP A 81 -3.75 -5.71 -9.45
N ALA A 82 -4.16 -4.46 -9.69
CA ALA A 82 -5.47 -4.12 -10.24
C ALA A 82 -5.69 -4.61 -11.69
N LEU A 83 -4.64 -4.93 -12.44
CA LEU A 83 -4.76 -5.55 -13.78
C LEU A 83 -5.39 -6.95 -13.75
N ASP A 84 -5.35 -7.64 -12.61
CA ASP A 84 -6.04 -8.92 -12.39
C ASP A 84 -7.49 -8.78 -11.97
N GLY A 85 -7.88 -7.59 -11.52
CA GLY A 85 -9.21 -7.31 -11.00
C GLY A 85 -10.27 -7.03 -12.07
N GLN A 86 -11.40 -6.49 -11.60
CA GLN A 86 -12.51 -6.03 -12.44
C GLN A 86 -12.35 -4.59 -12.94
N ALA A 87 -11.23 -3.93 -12.62
CA ALA A 87 -10.96 -2.56 -13.04
C ALA A 87 -10.85 -2.44 -14.57
N PRO A 88 -11.09 -1.24 -15.14
CA PRO A 88 -11.04 -1.03 -16.57
C PRO A 88 -9.58 -1.05 -16.99
N LYS A 89 -9.16 -2.21 -17.52
CA LYS A 89 -7.76 -2.52 -17.83
C LYS A 89 -7.14 -1.47 -18.75
N GLU A 90 -7.93 -0.89 -19.65
CA GLU A 90 -7.49 0.14 -20.57
C GLU A 90 -7.04 1.42 -19.84
N VAL A 91 -7.77 1.85 -18.82
CA VAL A 91 -7.44 3.07 -18.05
C VAL A 91 -6.19 2.82 -17.22
N ILE A 92 -6.12 1.66 -16.54
CA ILE A 92 -4.95 1.29 -15.73
C ILE A 92 -3.70 1.17 -16.60
N ILE A 93 -3.79 0.55 -17.78
CA ILE A 93 -2.68 0.47 -18.73
C ILE A 93 -2.26 1.87 -19.16
N GLN A 94 -3.18 2.79 -19.48
CA GLN A 94 -2.81 4.15 -19.86
C GLN A 94 -2.09 4.91 -18.74
N VAL A 95 -2.52 4.73 -17.48
CA VAL A 95 -1.86 5.32 -16.32
C VAL A 95 -0.45 4.73 -16.15
N LEU A 96 -0.30 3.41 -16.22
CA LEU A 96 1.00 2.74 -16.17
C LEU A 96 1.96 3.22 -17.27
N LYS A 97 1.46 3.40 -18.50
CA LYS A 97 2.24 3.97 -19.62
C LYS A 97 2.72 5.39 -19.31
N ARG A 98 1.87 6.22 -18.69
CA ARG A 98 2.21 7.61 -18.34
C ARG A 98 3.24 7.70 -17.23
N ILE A 99 3.15 6.84 -16.23
CA ILE A 99 4.08 6.83 -15.09
C ILE A 99 5.44 6.27 -15.51
N THR A 100 5.45 5.09 -16.12
CA THR A 100 6.68 4.33 -16.39
C THR A 100 7.33 4.66 -17.74
N GLY A 101 6.61 5.34 -18.64
CA GLY A 101 7.04 5.61 -20.01
C GLY A 101 7.11 4.37 -20.91
N GLN A 102 6.73 3.19 -20.41
CA GLN A 102 6.72 1.94 -21.18
C GLN A 102 5.45 1.83 -22.01
N ASP A 103 5.49 1.14 -23.15
CA ASP A 103 4.34 0.99 -24.06
C ASP A 103 3.92 -0.48 -24.20
N PHE A 104 3.59 -1.12 -23.08
CA PHE A 104 3.05 -2.48 -23.09
C PHE A 104 1.54 -2.47 -23.27
N SER A 105 1.05 -3.33 -24.17
CA SER A 105 -0.39 -3.45 -24.45
C SER A 105 -1.04 -4.59 -23.70
N GLU A 106 -0.27 -5.60 -23.28
CA GLU A 106 -0.79 -6.76 -22.59
C GLU A 106 -0.56 -6.67 -21.07
N PRO A 107 -1.58 -6.95 -20.24
CA PRO A 107 -1.43 -7.00 -18.78
C PRO A 107 -0.33 -7.95 -18.29
N GLY A 108 -0.07 -9.05 -19.02
CA GLY A 108 0.99 -9.99 -18.66
C GLY A 108 2.39 -9.38 -18.77
N GLN A 109 2.63 -8.57 -19.80
CA GLN A 109 3.91 -7.88 -20.02
C GLN A 109 4.22 -6.90 -18.89
N TRP A 110 3.20 -6.17 -18.42
CA TRP A 110 3.33 -5.26 -17.29
C TRP A 110 3.80 -5.97 -16.02
N LYS A 111 3.26 -7.15 -15.73
CA LYS A 111 3.67 -7.94 -14.55
C LYS A 111 5.07 -8.49 -14.66
N ASP A 112 5.43 -9.02 -15.83
CA ASP A 112 6.77 -9.57 -16.03
C ASP A 112 7.83 -8.46 -15.97
N TRP A 113 7.52 -7.28 -16.50
CA TRP A 113 8.35 -6.10 -16.35
C TRP A 113 8.47 -5.67 -14.88
N TYR A 114 7.34 -5.57 -14.16
CA TYR A 114 7.34 -5.18 -12.75
C TYR A 114 8.11 -6.19 -11.89
N ARG A 115 8.02 -7.50 -12.17
CA ARG A 115 8.84 -8.52 -11.46
C ARG A 115 10.33 -8.29 -11.61
N GLN A 116 10.78 -7.79 -12.76
CA GLN A 116 12.19 -7.50 -13.02
C GLN A 116 12.64 -6.19 -12.36
N HIS A 117 11.73 -5.22 -12.23
CA HIS A 117 12.01 -3.87 -11.71
C HIS A 117 11.46 -3.63 -10.30
N ARG A 118 10.99 -4.68 -9.60
CA ARG A 118 10.38 -4.59 -8.26
C ARG A 118 11.30 -3.97 -7.20
N ALA A 119 12.61 -3.90 -7.45
CA ALA A 119 13.53 -3.24 -6.52
C ALA A 119 13.57 -1.71 -6.71
N GLU A 120 13.00 -1.20 -7.80
CA GLU A 120 12.98 0.22 -8.18
C GLU A 120 11.66 0.91 -7.77
N PHE A 121 10.65 0.14 -7.38
CA PHE A 121 9.29 0.55 -7.02
C PHE A 121 8.87 -0.12 -5.71
#